data_AF-A0A2D6MSJ2-F1
#
_entry.id   AF-A0A2D6MSJ2-F1
#
_cell.length_a   1.000
_cell.length_b   1.000
_cell.length_c   1.000
_cell.angle_alpha   90.00
_cell.angle_beta   90.00
_cell.angle_gamma   90.00
#
_symmetry.space_group_name_H-M   'P 1'
#
loop_
_entity.id
_entity.type
_entity.pdbx_description
1 polymer ?
#
loop_
_entity_poly.entity_id
_entity_poly.type
_entity_poly.pdbx_seq_one_letter_code
_entity_poly.pdbx_strand_id
1 'polypeptide(L)'
;MSQSKDRSEVRWLHLSDLHRGAPGGEARWKNAKSALLEDMSARAKDYGSPDLILFTGDLAFKGIEAEYALVDRTLKEVKEAVGGDPVVVPVPGNHDLARPRPKSIIVKALQSYHADYDVRQSFIGAERDYIEPLERAFGAYHSWWEQIKRDWADQKLDFESECLPGRLA
;
A
#
# COMPACT_ATOMS: atom_id res chain seq x y z
N MET A 1 -3.84 -2.30 32.21
CA MET A 1 -5.01 -3.20 32.17
C MET A 1 -5.34 -3.42 30.70
N SER A 2 -4.89 -4.54 30.12
CA SER A 2 -5.26 -4.93 28.75
C SER A 2 -6.58 -5.68 28.84
N GLN A 3 -7.68 -5.05 28.44
CA GLN A 3 -8.92 -5.78 28.22
C GLN A 3 -8.76 -6.54 26.90
N SER A 4 -8.91 -7.87 26.95
CA SER A 4 -9.16 -8.68 25.76
C SER A 4 -10.45 -8.17 25.12
N LYS A 5 -10.36 -7.63 23.90
CA LYS A 5 -11.54 -7.20 23.14
C LYS A 5 -12.25 -8.44 22.59
N ASP A 6 -13.16 -9.00 23.39
CA ASP A 6 -14.25 -9.82 22.87
C ASP A 6 -15.26 -8.88 22.20
N ARG A 7 -14.99 -8.49 20.95
CA ARG A 7 -15.87 -7.64 20.14
C ARG A 7 -16.40 -8.47 18.97
N SER A 8 -17.72 -8.50 18.81
CA SER A 8 -18.41 -9.19 17.70
C SER A 8 -18.37 -8.44 16.36
N GLU A 9 -17.65 -7.31 16.27
CA GLU A 9 -17.67 -6.42 15.11
C GLU A 9 -16.27 -5.91 14.79
N VAL A 10 -15.91 -5.98 13.50
CA VAL A 10 -14.67 -5.41 12.95
C VAL A 10 -14.95 -4.02 12.38
N ARG A 11 -14.11 -3.05 12.71
CA ARG A 11 -14.15 -1.69 12.15
C ARG A 11 -12.94 -1.45 11.26
N TRP A 12 -13.13 -0.80 10.13
CA TRP A 12 -12.04 -0.41 9.25
C TRP A 12 -12.12 1.06 8.87
N LEU A 13 -10.95 1.66 8.66
CA LEU A 13 -10.77 2.89 7.91
C LEU A 13 -10.26 2.52 6.51
N HIS A 14 -10.90 3.02 5.46
CA HIS A 14 -10.49 2.75 4.08
C HIS A 14 -9.96 4.02 3.42
N LEU A 15 -8.71 3.97 2.98
CA LEU A 15 -7.99 5.06 2.31
C LEU A 15 -7.47 4.58 0.95
N SER A 16 -7.31 5.51 0.02
CA SER A 16 -6.73 5.25 -1.30
C SER A 16 -6.11 6.53 -1.85
N ASP A 17 -5.28 6.40 -2.90
CA ASP A 17 -4.83 7.49 -3.78
C ASP A 17 -4.14 8.66 -3.06
N LEU A 18 -3.21 8.33 -2.17
CA LEU A 18 -2.48 9.32 -1.37
C LEU A 18 -1.44 10.09 -2.19
N HIS A 19 -0.80 9.42 -3.15
CA HIS A 19 0.20 9.96 -4.06
C HIS A 19 1.29 10.78 -3.35
N ARG A 20 1.89 10.26 -2.27
CA ARG A 20 2.98 10.98 -1.60
C ARG A 20 4.17 11.14 -2.54
N GLY A 21 4.76 12.33 -2.54
CA GLY A 21 5.84 12.71 -3.48
C GLY A 21 5.35 13.38 -4.76
N ALA A 22 4.03 13.45 -4.97
CA ALA A 22 3.47 14.19 -6.11
C ALA A 22 3.89 15.68 -6.08
N PRO A 23 4.23 16.27 -7.24
CA PRO A 23 4.48 17.71 -7.35
C PRO A 23 3.32 18.53 -6.78
N GLY A 24 3.63 19.48 -5.90
CA GLY A 24 2.64 20.28 -5.18
C GLY A 24 1.75 19.47 -4.20
N GLY A 25 1.98 18.18 -4.03
CA GLY A 25 1.25 17.30 -3.13
C GLY A 25 1.45 17.68 -1.67
N GLU A 26 2.62 18.17 -1.29
CA GLU A 26 2.86 18.65 0.09
C GLU A 26 2.00 19.87 0.45
N ALA A 27 1.85 20.84 -0.46
CA ALA A 27 1.01 22.01 -0.22
C ALA A 27 -0.46 21.61 -0.10
N ARG A 28 -0.93 20.74 -1.01
CA ARG A 28 -2.29 20.18 -0.95
C ARG A 28 -2.54 19.41 0.34
N TRP A 29 -1.60 18.54 0.73
CA TRP A 29 -1.66 17.79 1.98
C TRP A 29 -1.70 18.73 3.18
N LYS A 30 -0.80 19.71 3.28
CA LYS A 30 -0.80 20.69 4.39
C LYS A 30 -2.15 21.40 4.56
N ASN A 31 -2.83 21.72 3.46
CA ASN A 31 -4.11 22.41 3.49
C ASN A 31 -5.28 21.50 3.90
N ALA A 32 -5.26 20.23 3.51
CA ALA A 32 -6.35 19.29 3.79
C ALA A 32 -6.14 18.48 5.08
N LYS A 33 -4.89 18.30 5.52
CA LYS A 33 -4.49 17.37 6.59
C LYS A 33 -5.23 17.62 7.89
N SER A 34 -5.24 18.86 8.39
CA SER A 34 -5.83 19.14 9.71
C SER A 34 -7.31 18.78 9.75
N ALA A 35 -8.08 19.25 8.76
CA ALA A 35 -9.51 18.96 8.67
C ALA A 35 -9.79 17.45 8.52
N LEU A 36 -8.97 16.74 7.74
CA LEU A 36 -9.09 15.29 7.58
C LEU A 36 -8.84 14.53 8.88
N LEU A 37 -7.74 14.83 9.57
CA LEU A 37 -7.37 14.17 10.83
C LEU A 37 -8.33 14.51 11.96
N GLU A 38 -8.84 15.73 12.02
CA GLU A 38 -9.87 16.15 12.98
C GLU A 38 -11.17 15.37 12.77
N ASP A 39 -11.64 15.22 11.52
CA ASP A 39 -12.83 14.42 11.24
C ASP A 39 -12.60 12.94 11.56
N MET A 40 -11.45 12.36 11.17
CA MET A 40 -11.07 10.99 11.54
C MET A 40 -11.10 10.77 13.07
N SER A 41 -10.58 11.72 13.83
CA SER A 41 -10.60 11.67 15.30
C SER A 41 -12.02 11.76 15.86
N ALA A 42 -12.87 12.62 15.30
CA ALA A 42 -14.28 12.70 15.67
C ALA A 42 -15.02 11.39 15.39
N ARG A 43 -14.86 10.79 14.20
CA ARG A 43 -15.47 9.50 13.85
C ARG A 43 -14.98 8.37 14.76
N ALA A 44 -13.70 8.36 15.12
CA ALA A 44 -13.18 7.36 16.05
C ALA A 44 -13.75 7.52 17.48
N LYS A 45 -14.12 8.73 17.91
CA LYS A 45 -14.83 8.95 19.18
C LYS A 45 -16.27 8.46 19.13
N ASP A 46 -16.95 8.68 18.01
CA ASP A 46 -18.36 8.30 17.83
C ASP A 46 -18.54 6.78 17.65
N TYR A 47 -17.68 6.15 16.85
CA TYR A 47 -17.83 4.75 16.43
C TYR A 47 -16.81 3.79 17.07
N GLY A 48 -15.81 4.34 17.78
CA GLY A 48 -14.64 3.62 18.26
C GLY A 48 -13.51 3.58 17.24
N SER A 49 -12.27 3.43 17.72
CA SER A 49 -11.09 3.27 16.87
C SER A 49 -11.22 2.07 15.92
N PRO A 50 -10.68 2.18 14.69
CA PRO A 50 -10.66 1.08 13.74
C PRO A 50 -9.78 -0.05 14.23
N ASP A 51 -10.11 -1.27 13.81
CA ASP A 51 -9.28 -2.46 13.99
C ASP A 51 -8.33 -2.61 12.77
N LEU A 52 -8.74 -2.11 11.59
CA LEU A 52 -7.97 -2.14 10.33
C LEU A 52 -7.87 -0.77 9.67
N ILE A 53 -6.73 -0.48 9.04
CA ILE A 53 -6.59 0.56 8.01
C ILE A 53 -6.32 -0.13 6.69
N LEU A 54 -7.30 -0.11 5.78
CA LEU A 54 -7.14 -0.59 4.41
C LEU A 54 -6.61 0.56 3.56
N PHE A 55 -5.48 0.36 2.87
CA PHE A 55 -4.90 1.35 1.96
C PHE A 55 -4.82 0.79 0.55
N THR A 56 -5.76 1.15 -0.33
CA THR A 56 -6.08 0.36 -1.54
C THR A 56 -5.62 0.97 -2.85
N GLY A 57 -4.41 1.53 -2.87
CA GLY A 57 -3.76 1.95 -4.10
C GLY A 57 -3.04 3.28 -3.96
N ASP A 58 -2.09 3.49 -4.88
CA ASP A 58 -1.37 4.73 -5.15
C ASP A 58 -0.93 5.47 -3.87
N LEU A 59 -0.18 4.74 -3.02
CA LEU A 59 0.35 5.27 -1.77
C LEU A 59 1.45 6.31 -2.06
N ALA A 60 2.39 5.91 -2.90
CA ALA A 60 3.46 6.72 -3.46
C ALA A 60 3.06 7.30 -4.83
N PHE A 61 3.90 8.18 -5.39
CA PHE A 61 3.63 8.83 -6.67
C PHE A 61 4.44 8.25 -7.84
N LYS A 62 5.67 7.81 -7.57
CA LYS A 62 6.63 7.24 -8.53
C LYS A 62 7.20 5.91 -8.05
N GLY A 63 6.75 5.38 -6.92
CA GLY A 63 7.19 4.10 -6.40
C GLY A 63 8.66 4.08 -5.98
N ILE A 64 9.18 5.20 -5.45
CA ILE A 64 10.56 5.28 -4.96
C ILE A 64 10.61 5.26 -3.43
N GLU A 65 11.69 4.76 -2.84
CA GLU A 65 11.86 4.60 -1.39
C GLU A 65 11.56 5.87 -0.58
N ALA A 66 12.05 7.03 -1.07
CA ALA A 66 11.85 8.30 -0.39
C ALA A 66 10.38 8.69 -0.23
N GLU A 67 9.50 8.23 -1.13
CA GLU A 67 8.06 8.49 -1.06
C GLU A 67 7.37 7.61 0.00
N TYR A 68 7.81 6.36 0.19
CA TYR A 68 7.30 5.49 1.25
C TYR A 68 7.62 6.04 2.65
N ALA A 69 8.77 6.70 2.84
CA ALA A 69 9.05 7.44 4.07
C ALA A 69 8.07 8.61 4.32
N LEU A 70 7.44 9.15 3.27
CA LEU A 70 6.34 10.12 3.41
C LEU A 70 5.01 9.42 3.73
N VAL A 71 4.78 8.24 3.18
CA VAL A 71 3.61 7.38 3.47
C VAL A 71 3.61 7.01 4.95
N ASP A 72 4.75 6.59 5.51
CA ASP A 72 4.88 6.27 6.93
C ASP A 72 4.53 7.44 7.85
N ARG A 73 4.96 8.66 7.48
CA ARG A 73 4.60 9.86 8.23
C ARG A 73 3.09 10.10 8.21
N THR A 74 2.46 9.94 7.05
CA THR A 74 1.00 10.05 6.95
C THR A 74 0.29 8.95 7.73
N LEU A 75 0.73 7.70 7.65
CA LEU A 75 0.15 6.58 8.40
C LEU A 75 0.27 6.78 9.90
N LYS A 76 1.41 7.27 10.39
CA LYS A 76 1.60 7.62 11.80
C LYS A 76 0.58 8.66 12.25
N GLU A 77 0.42 9.74 11.48
CA GLU A 77 -0.54 10.81 11.78
C GLU A 77 -1.99 10.29 11.78
N VAL A 78 -2.34 9.41 10.83
CA VAL A 78 -3.67 8.77 10.77
C VAL A 78 -3.89 7.86 11.98
N LYS A 79 -2.93 6.99 12.32
CA LYS A 79 -3.00 6.12 13.51
C LYS A 79 -3.17 6.93 14.80
N GLU A 80 -2.43 8.03 14.95
CA GLU A 80 -2.56 8.95 16.08
C GLU A 80 -3.95 9.60 16.15
N ALA A 81 -4.52 10.00 15.01
CA ALA A 81 -5.83 10.63 14.96
C ALA A 81 -6.98 9.68 15.33
N VAL A 82 -6.96 8.45 14.80
CA VAL A 82 -8.01 7.45 15.07
C VAL A 82 -7.81 6.69 16.38
N GLY A 83 -6.59 6.69 16.91
CA GLY A 83 -6.22 5.96 18.13
C GLY A 83 -6.28 4.43 17.98
N GLY A 84 -5.95 3.74 19.06
CA GLY A 84 -5.80 2.29 19.05
C GLY A 84 -4.50 1.85 18.38
N ASP A 85 -4.46 0.59 17.92
CA ASP A 85 -3.35 0.02 17.16
C ASP A 85 -3.91 -0.75 15.96
N PRO A 86 -4.47 -0.04 14.96
CA PRO A 86 -5.08 -0.71 13.82
C PRO A 86 -4.01 -1.38 12.95
N VAL A 87 -4.36 -2.56 12.44
CA VAL A 87 -3.55 -3.30 11.46
C VAL A 87 -3.61 -2.56 10.13
N VAL A 88 -2.46 -2.23 9.55
CA VAL A 88 -2.41 -1.60 8.22
C VAL A 88 -2.34 -2.66 7.15
N VAL A 89 -3.29 -2.65 6.22
CA VAL A 89 -3.38 -3.57 5.08
C VAL A 89 -3.26 -2.77 3.78
N PRO A 90 -2.04 -2.65 3.23
CA PRO A 90 -1.81 -1.93 1.98
C PRO A 90 -1.97 -2.83 0.74
N VAL A 91 -2.43 -2.22 -0.34
CA VAL A 91 -2.48 -2.77 -1.70
C VAL A 91 -1.86 -1.71 -2.61
N PRO A 92 -0.84 -2.02 -3.43
CA PRO A 92 -0.26 -1.01 -4.30
C PRO A 92 -1.15 -0.72 -5.50
N GLY A 93 -1.07 0.51 -5.98
CA GLY A 93 -1.60 0.91 -7.28
C GLY A 93 -0.51 1.03 -8.33
N ASN A 94 -0.85 1.63 -9.47
CA ASN A 94 0.07 1.79 -10.58
C ASN A 94 1.12 2.90 -10.38
N HIS A 95 0.92 3.82 -9.42
CA HIS A 95 1.90 4.84 -9.06
C HIS A 95 2.94 4.36 -8.04
N ASP A 96 2.67 3.23 -7.37
CA ASP A 96 3.62 2.55 -6.47
C ASP A 96 4.74 1.81 -7.22
N LEU A 97 4.62 1.74 -8.55
CA LEU A 97 5.59 1.19 -9.48
C LEU A 97 6.65 2.24 -9.87
N ALA A 98 7.93 1.93 -9.63
CA ALA A 98 9.05 2.59 -10.26
C ALA A 98 9.08 2.25 -11.76
N ARG A 99 8.43 3.10 -12.57
CA ARG A 99 8.22 2.84 -14.00
C ARG A 99 9.55 2.58 -14.73
N PRO A 100 9.72 1.40 -15.35
CA PRO A 100 10.91 1.09 -16.15
C PRO A 100 11.04 2.03 -17.35
N ARG A 101 12.22 2.04 -17.96
CA ARG A 101 12.45 2.79 -19.21
C ARG A 101 11.41 2.36 -20.27
N PRO A 102 10.66 3.29 -20.88
CA PRO A 102 9.59 2.94 -21.83
C PRO A 102 10.04 2.10 -23.03
N LYS A 103 11.33 2.17 -23.39
CA LYS A 103 11.92 1.43 -24.52
C LYS A 103 12.48 0.06 -24.13
N SER A 104 12.36 -0.38 -22.88
CA SER A 104 12.83 -1.71 -22.47
C SER A 104 12.05 -2.81 -23.17
N ILE A 105 12.69 -3.96 -23.39
CA ILE A 105 12.10 -5.11 -24.06
C ILE A 105 10.84 -5.57 -23.31
N ILE A 106 10.93 -5.68 -21.97
CA ILE A 106 9.80 -6.11 -21.15
C ILE A 106 8.60 -5.16 -21.23
N VAL A 107 8.81 -3.83 -21.26
CA VAL A 107 7.69 -2.88 -21.38
C VAL A 107 7.00 -3.04 -22.73
N LYS A 108 7.77 -3.23 -23.81
CA LYS A 108 7.20 -3.49 -25.14
C LYS A 108 6.45 -4.83 -25.20
N ALA A 109 6.96 -5.88 -24.56
CA ALA A 109 6.27 -7.16 -24.46
C ALA A 109 4.97 -7.02 -23.67
N LEU A 110 5.00 -6.39 -22.49
CA LEU A 110 3.79 -6.20 -21.68
C LEU A 110 2.75 -5.28 -22.34
N GLN A 111 3.14 -4.41 -23.27
CA GLN A 111 2.18 -3.64 -24.08
C GLN A 111 1.31 -4.53 -24.97
N SER A 112 1.77 -5.72 -25.36
CA SER A 112 0.96 -6.70 -26.10
C SER A 112 0.23 -7.68 -25.20
N TYR A 113 0.29 -7.55 -23.87
CA TYR A 113 -0.30 -8.51 -22.90
C TYR A 113 -1.75 -8.94 -23.22
N HIS A 114 -2.60 -8.00 -23.64
CA HIS A 114 -4.00 -8.33 -23.96
C HIS A 114 -4.19 -8.98 -25.33
N ALA A 115 -3.25 -8.77 -26.27
CA ALA A 115 -3.33 -9.20 -27.66
C ALA A 115 -2.54 -10.48 -27.94
N ASP A 116 -1.48 -10.73 -27.17
CA ASP A 116 -0.52 -11.82 -27.36
C ASP A 116 -0.72 -12.89 -26.28
N TYR A 117 -1.18 -14.06 -26.70
CA TYR A 117 -1.46 -15.19 -25.81
C TYR A 117 -0.20 -15.67 -25.10
N ASP A 118 0.92 -15.79 -25.81
CA ASP A 118 2.17 -16.35 -25.29
C ASP A 118 2.75 -15.40 -24.24
N VAL A 119 2.79 -14.09 -24.52
CA VAL A 119 3.18 -13.06 -23.54
C VAL A 119 2.31 -13.15 -22.28
N ARG A 120 0.99 -13.29 -22.44
CA ARG A 120 0.08 -13.41 -21.29
C ARG A 120 0.34 -14.69 -20.50
N GLN A 121 0.54 -15.83 -21.17
CA GLN A 121 0.83 -17.09 -20.49
C GLN A 121 2.19 -17.07 -19.79
N SER A 122 3.22 -16.49 -20.39
CA SER A 122 4.52 -16.35 -19.73
C SER A 122 4.43 -15.46 -18.49
N PHE A 123 3.62 -14.40 -18.53
CA PHE A 123 3.36 -13.59 -17.35
C PHE A 123 2.57 -14.35 -16.27
N ILE A 124 1.47 -15.01 -16.65
CA ILE A 124 0.63 -15.79 -15.71
C ILE A 124 1.40 -16.96 -15.10
N GLY A 125 2.19 -17.67 -15.90
CA GLY A 125 3.05 -18.76 -15.47
C GLY A 125 4.30 -18.31 -14.71
N ALA A 126 4.39 -17.03 -14.35
CA ALA A 126 5.46 -16.43 -13.58
C ALA A 126 6.87 -16.69 -14.17
N GLU A 127 7.00 -16.67 -15.50
CA GLU A 127 8.30 -16.81 -16.15
C GLU A 127 9.24 -15.69 -15.72
N ARG A 128 10.48 -16.07 -15.38
CA ARG A 128 11.44 -15.17 -14.72
C ARG A 128 11.70 -13.88 -15.51
N ASP A 129 11.78 -13.95 -16.83
CA ASP A 129 12.05 -12.80 -17.69
C ASP A 129 10.92 -11.76 -17.67
N TYR A 130 9.70 -12.16 -17.28
CA TYR A 130 8.54 -11.28 -17.13
C TYR A 130 8.36 -10.79 -15.69
N ILE A 131 8.63 -11.65 -14.70
CA ILE A 131 8.43 -11.34 -13.28
C ILE A 131 9.56 -10.51 -12.68
N GLU A 132 10.83 -10.82 -12.97
CA GLU A 132 11.97 -10.11 -12.38
C GLU A 132 11.92 -8.59 -12.63
N PRO A 133 11.58 -8.10 -13.85
CA PRO A 133 11.43 -6.67 -14.07
C PRO A 133 10.26 -6.04 -13.31
N LEU A 134 9.18 -6.79 -13.06
CA LEU A 134 8.03 -6.32 -12.29
C LEU A 134 8.35 -6.25 -10.79
N GLU A 135 8.97 -7.29 -10.23
CA GLU A 135 9.49 -7.30 -8.85
C GLU A 135 10.45 -6.13 -8.64
N ARG A 136 11.34 -5.87 -9.60
CA ARG A 136 12.25 -4.71 -9.55
C ARG A 136 11.50 -3.39 -9.56
N ALA A 137 10.46 -3.28 -10.38
CA ALA A 137 9.67 -2.06 -10.48
C ALA A 137 8.82 -1.81 -9.21
N PHE A 138 8.41 -2.86 -8.50
CA PHE A 138 7.80 -2.76 -7.16
C PHE A 138 8.82 -2.85 -6.01
N GLY A 139 10.13 -2.81 -6.28
CA GLY A 139 11.15 -3.07 -5.26
C GLY A 139 11.05 -2.19 -4.02
N ALA A 140 10.72 -0.91 -4.18
CA ALA A 140 10.49 0.00 -3.06
C ALA A 140 9.23 -0.36 -2.27
N TYR A 141 8.12 -0.69 -2.97
CA TYR A 141 6.91 -1.19 -2.33
C TYR A 141 7.19 -2.47 -1.54
N HIS A 142 7.87 -3.45 -2.12
CA HIS A 142 8.22 -4.70 -1.45
C HIS A 142 9.07 -4.46 -0.20
N SER A 143 10.07 -3.59 -0.29
CA SER A 143 10.94 -3.27 0.85
C SER A 143 10.17 -2.61 1.99
N TRP A 144 9.21 -1.75 1.67
CA TRP A 144 8.29 -1.14 2.62
C TRP A 144 7.26 -2.16 3.17
N TRP A 145 6.73 -3.04 2.33
CA TRP A 145 5.82 -4.12 2.71
C TRP A 145 6.44 -5.09 3.72
N GLU A 146 7.73 -5.41 3.59
CA GLU A 146 8.45 -6.19 4.60
C GLU A 146 8.48 -5.50 5.98
N GLN A 147 8.41 -4.17 6.04
CA GLN A 147 8.26 -3.44 7.31
C GLN A 147 6.86 -3.63 7.89
N ILE A 148 5.81 -3.49 7.05
CA ILE A 148 4.43 -3.71 7.47
C ILE A 148 4.21 -5.13 8.01
N LYS A 149 4.79 -6.16 7.36
CA LYS A 149 4.73 -7.54 7.87
C LYS A 149 5.42 -7.72 9.23
N ARG A 150 6.48 -6.96 9.50
CA ARG A 150 7.10 -6.95 10.83
C ARG A 150 6.18 -6.34 11.87
N ASP A 151 5.52 -5.23 11.55
CA ASP A 151 4.51 -4.64 12.43
C ASP A 151 3.38 -5.64 12.72
N TRP A 152 2.93 -6.42 11.72
CA TRP A 152 1.94 -7.48 11.91
C TRP A 152 2.42 -8.57 12.86
N ALA A 153 3.69 -8.99 12.74
CA ALA A 153 4.29 -9.96 13.64
C ALA A 153 4.42 -9.41 15.08
N ASP A 154 4.77 -8.13 15.24
CA ASP A 154 4.83 -7.45 16.54
C ASP A 154 3.44 -7.35 17.19
N GLN A 155 2.39 -7.18 16.36
CA GLN A 155 0.99 -7.25 16.74
C GLN A 155 0.48 -8.69 16.98
N LYS A 156 1.34 -9.71 16.80
CA LYS A 156 1.05 -11.14 16.96
C LYS A 156 -0.10 -11.62 16.07
N LEU A 157 -0.21 -11.06 14.88
CA LEU A 157 -1.14 -11.53 13.88
C LEU A 157 -0.64 -12.85 13.27
N ASP A 158 -1.54 -13.80 13.10
CA ASP A 158 -1.31 -14.96 12.28
C ASP A 158 -1.71 -14.61 10.84
N PHE A 159 -0.78 -14.69 9.89
CA PHE A 159 -1.01 -14.29 8.51
C PHE A 159 -0.18 -15.11 7.52
N GLU A 160 -0.77 -15.34 6.35
CA GLU A 160 -0.11 -15.91 5.19
C GLU A 160 -0.05 -14.85 4.08
N SER A 161 1.11 -14.67 3.46
CA SER A 161 1.31 -13.71 2.37
C SER A 161 1.97 -14.40 1.18
N GLU A 162 1.19 -15.15 0.41
CA GLU A 162 1.72 -15.92 -0.73
C GLU A 162 1.88 -15.07 -2.00
N CYS A 163 1.06 -14.04 -2.18
CA CYS A 163 1.09 -13.20 -3.36
C CYS A 163 1.60 -11.79 -3.03
N LEU A 164 2.84 -11.52 -3.42
CA LEU A 164 3.33 -10.16 -3.56
C LEU A 164 2.70 -9.53 -4.81
N PRO A 165 2.45 -8.21 -4.83
CA PRO A 165 2.07 -7.51 -6.04
C PRO A 165 3.11 -7.76 -7.15
N GLY A 166 2.67 -8.44 -8.22
CA GLY A 166 3.55 -8.89 -9.30
C GLY A 166 4.05 -10.34 -9.21
N ARG A 167 3.67 -11.10 -8.18
CA ARG A 167 3.68 -12.56 -8.19
C ARG A 167 2.26 -13.07 -8.37
N LEU A 168 2.04 -13.83 -9.44
CA LEU A 168 0.87 -14.69 -9.56
C LEU A 168 1.27 -16.03 -8.96
N ALA A 169 0.43 -16.58 -8.08
CA ALA A 169 0.58 -17.92 -7.51
C ALA A 169 0.53 -19.00 -8.59
#